data_AF-A0AAV6PG63-F1
#
_entry.id   AF-A0AAV6PG63-F1
#
_cell.length_a   1.000
_cell.length_b   1.000
_cell.length_c   1.000
_cell.angle_alpha   90.00
_cell.angle_beta   90.00
_cell.angle_gamma   90.00
#
_symmetry.space_group_name_H-M   'P 1'
#
loop_
_entity.id
_entity.type
_entity.pdbx_description
1 polymer ?
#
loop_
_entity_poly.entity_id
_entity_poly.type
_entity_poly.pdbx_seq_one_letter_code
_entity_poly.pdbx_strand_id
1 'polypeptide(L)'
;MMAALLRWTAVTLVFFLSTEDRADAVDPQRLSRIVRGLLRQYGVKGMFSLAVSVPENQNQNQNINQILRQVFESDPADDVKNTINNGEVYVGSRVVAAKVLRLESGSDHAEARVASSLAHFTQSLNDNDLLLFYVYASPCAEKCTLQGHRKNILQDVGLLQQWTHHAFVFSKIFTSTSGFTNTQDQLQGALRALGAAVGQDSVFRCDGPECVGCFSDNQHIAPYCVSDQTQTDTRQVISSLQQGSSQGLTQGLTQGLSQGLTQGLTSGRGQDSGSRGGGGGGGGGFPCRRLARRAKRSIGGNDDSDSGICSLSPQNGSSEVRASGRGKGVRGGKGVKGKKGVRGGKGVKGKERRRGGKGGKGRKEGEEGKE
;
A
#
# COMPACT_ATOMS: atom_id res chain seq x y z
N MET A 1 78.77 -29.98 12.56
CA MET A 1 78.15 -29.08 11.56
C MET A 1 76.66 -29.39 11.54
N MET A 2 75.84 -28.52 12.13
CA MET A 2 74.39 -28.73 12.25
C MET A 2 73.70 -28.37 10.93
N ALA A 3 72.80 -29.27 10.50
CA ALA A 3 71.98 -29.14 9.31
C ALA A 3 70.76 -28.23 9.55
N ALA A 4 70.39 -27.55 8.46
CA ALA A 4 69.46 -26.44 8.39
C ALA A 4 68.00 -26.81 8.69
N LEU A 5 67.33 -25.95 9.45
CA LEU A 5 65.89 -25.95 9.70
C LEU A 5 65.18 -25.16 8.59
N LEU A 6 64.49 -25.86 7.68
CA LEU A 6 63.50 -25.28 6.78
C LEU A 6 62.16 -25.13 7.53
N ARG A 7 61.79 -23.90 7.90
CA ARG A 7 60.43 -23.55 8.33
C ARG A 7 59.67 -22.94 7.16
N TRP A 8 58.80 -23.73 6.55
CA TRP A 8 57.79 -23.25 5.60
C TRP A 8 56.65 -22.63 6.40
N THR A 9 56.55 -21.30 6.41
CA THR A 9 55.31 -20.64 6.83
C THR A 9 54.36 -20.63 5.63
N ALA A 10 53.42 -21.58 5.61
CA ALA A 10 52.26 -21.50 4.76
C ALA A 10 51.41 -20.31 5.22
N VAL A 11 51.47 -19.20 4.50
CA VAL A 11 50.54 -18.08 4.66
C VAL A 11 49.24 -18.50 3.96
N THR A 12 48.37 -19.19 4.69
CA THR A 12 46.99 -19.39 4.27
C THR A 12 46.28 -18.05 4.39
N LEU A 13 46.26 -17.29 3.30
CA LEU A 13 45.41 -16.13 3.13
C LEU A 13 43.96 -16.63 3.07
N VAL A 14 43.32 -16.73 4.24
CA VAL A 14 41.87 -16.88 4.33
C VAL A 14 41.29 -15.58 3.81
N PHE A 15 41.00 -15.54 2.51
CA PHE A 15 39.97 -14.67 1.99
C PHE A 15 38.71 -15.08 2.76
N PHE A 16 38.43 -14.36 3.84
CA PHE A 16 37.05 -14.20 4.28
C PHE A 16 36.35 -13.65 3.05
N LEU A 17 35.65 -14.53 2.35
CA LEU A 17 34.46 -14.17 1.61
C LEU A 17 33.58 -13.52 2.67
N SER A 18 33.77 -12.21 2.87
CA SER A 18 32.68 -11.35 3.26
C SER A 18 31.61 -11.68 2.24
N THR A 19 30.68 -12.54 2.63
CA THR A 19 29.33 -12.46 2.08
C THR A 19 28.98 -11.02 2.33
N GLU A 20 29.14 -10.16 1.32
CA GLU A 20 28.51 -8.86 1.33
C GLU A 20 27.06 -9.18 1.65
N ASP A 21 26.66 -8.87 2.89
CA ASP A 21 25.30 -8.95 3.34
C ASP A 21 24.51 -8.15 2.32
N ARG A 22 23.86 -8.88 1.40
CA ARG A 22 22.98 -8.29 0.41
C ARG A 22 22.01 -7.46 1.22
N ALA A 23 22.06 -6.14 1.01
CA ALA A 23 21.22 -5.15 1.66
C ALA A 23 19.85 -5.77 1.97
N ASP A 24 19.50 -5.83 3.27
CA ASP A 24 18.32 -6.54 3.78
C ASP A 24 17.14 -6.30 2.84
N ALA A 25 16.72 -7.38 2.16
CA ALA A 25 15.59 -7.32 1.24
C ALA A 25 14.38 -6.72 1.98
N VAL A 26 13.69 -5.77 1.35
CA VAL A 26 12.57 -5.06 1.98
C VAL A 26 11.49 -6.07 2.42
N ASP A 27 11.21 -6.13 3.72
CA ASP A 27 10.20 -7.05 4.28
C ASP A 27 8.81 -6.81 3.64
N PRO A 28 8.22 -7.80 2.93
CA PRO A 28 6.95 -7.65 2.24
C PRO A 28 5.78 -7.27 3.16
N GLN A 29 5.80 -7.70 4.43
CA GLN A 29 4.73 -7.41 5.39
C GLN A 29 4.77 -5.94 5.85
N ARG A 30 5.97 -5.41 6.11
CA ARG A 30 6.19 -3.98 6.34
C ARG A 30 5.84 -3.16 5.11
N LEU A 31 6.27 -3.58 3.92
CA LEU A 31 5.95 -2.91 2.66
C LEU A 31 4.44 -2.79 2.43
N SER A 32 3.68 -3.85 2.71
CA SER A 32 2.22 -3.87 2.62
C SER A 32 1.55 -2.80 3.49
N ARG A 33 2.08 -2.59 4.71
CA ARG A 33 1.56 -1.58 5.64
C ARG A 33 1.91 -0.17 5.18
N ILE A 34 3.12 0.05 4.67
CA ILE A 34 3.58 1.33 4.10
C ILE A 34 2.71 1.71 2.91
N VAL A 35 2.63 0.83 1.91
CA VAL A 35 1.85 1.05 0.68
C VAL A 35 0.39 1.36 1.03
N ARG A 36 -0.24 0.59 1.94
CA ARG A 36 -1.61 0.86 2.37
C ARG A 36 -1.79 2.21 3.06
N GLY A 37 -0.82 2.62 3.89
CA GLY A 37 -0.83 3.95 4.50
C GLY A 37 -0.77 5.07 3.46
N LEU A 38 0.18 4.96 2.51
CA LEU A 38 0.34 5.92 1.42
C LEU A 38 -0.89 5.97 0.51
N LEU A 39 -1.47 4.83 0.13
CA LEU A 39 -2.66 4.80 -0.74
C LEU A 39 -3.92 5.31 -0.05
N ARG A 40 -4.05 5.14 1.27
CA ARG A 40 -5.15 5.78 2.02
C ARG A 40 -5.04 7.30 1.98
N GLN A 41 -3.81 7.81 2.08
CA GLN A 41 -3.59 9.24 2.20
C GLN A 41 -3.48 9.95 0.85
N TYR A 42 -2.70 9.43 -0.10
CA TYR A 42 -2.43 10.03 -1.41
C TYR A 42 -3.22 9.42 -2.58
N GLY A 43 -3.92 8.30 -2.36
CA GLY A 43 -4.66 7.62 -3.42
C GLY A 43 -5.67 8.52 -4.13
N VAL A 44 -5.69 8.44 -5.45
CA VAL A 44 -6.63 9.17 -6.33
C VAL A 44 -7.33 8.22 -7.29
N LYS A 45 -8.48 8.65 -7.83
CA LYS A 45 -9.16 7.90 -8.90
C LYS A 45 -8.35 7.91 -10.18
N GLY A 46 -8.25 6.76 -10.83
CA GLY A 46 -7.53 6.56 -12.10
C GLY A 46 -6.08 6.14 -11.91
N MET A 47 -5.32 6.05 -13.00
CA MET A 47 -3.91 5.65 -12.97
C MET A 47 -3.03 6.79 -12.47
N PHE A 48 -2.22 6.50 -11.45
CA PHE A 48 -1.26 7.43 -10.86
C PHE A 48 0.00 6.67 -10.41
N SER A 49 1.05 7.42 -10.10
CA SER A 49 2.30 6.92 -9.57
C SER A 49 2.82 7.87 -8.49
N LEU A 50 3.59 7.32 -7.56
CA LEU A 50 4.24 8.02 -6.46
C LEU A 50 5.70 7.56 -6.37
N ALA A 51 6.61 8.47 -6.06
CA ALA A 51 7.91 8.13 -5.49
C ALA A 51 7.99 8.79 -4.11
N VAL A 52 8.30 8.01 -3.08
CA VAL A 52 8.21 8.47 -1.68
C VAL A 52 9.48 8.07 -0.92
N SER A 53 10.17 9.05 -0.35
CA SER A 53 11.21 8.83 0.67
C SER A 53 10.51 8.60 2.00
N VAL A 54 10.54 7.36 2.48
CA VAL A 54 9.94 6.95 3.75
C VAL A 54 11.06 6.85 4.79
N PRO A 55 10.97 7.53 5.94
CA PRO A 55 11.97 7.41 6.99
C PRO A 55 12.16 5.95 7.41
N GLU A 56 13.36 5.42 7.25
CA GLU A 56 13.74 4.12 7.79
C GLU A 56 14.35 4.39 9.16
N ASN A 57 13.74 3.83 10.21
CA ASN A 57 14.37 3.84 11.52
C ASN A 57 14.87 2.43 11.79
N GLN A 58 16.15 2.31 12.15
CA GLN A 58 16.81 1.03 12.48
C GLN A 58 16.07 0.23 13.58
N ASN A 59 15.21 0.89 14.35
CA ASN A 59 14.31 0.25 15.30
C ASN A 59 13.01 -0.18 14.63
N GLN A 60 12.96 -1.43 14.16
CA GLN A 60 11.80 -2.10 13.53
C GLN A 60 10.49 -2.08 14.36
N ASN A 61 10.54 -1.66 15.63
CA ASN A 61 9.42 -1.61 16.57
C ASN A 61 8.57 -0.33 16.48
N GLN A 62 8.90 0.64 15.62
CA GLN A 62 8.08 1.83 15.48
C GLN A 62 6.78 1.58 14.72
N ASN A 63 5.73 2.26 15.16
CA ASN A 63 4.42 2.18 14.53
C ASN A 63 4.49 2.82 13.14
N ILE A 64 4.08 2.08 12.10
CA ILE A 64 4.11 2.55 10.71
C ILE A 64 3.38 3.89 10.51
N ASN A 65 2.34 4.16 11.31
CA ASN A 65 1.61 5.41 11.25
C ASN A 65 2.45 6.60 11.73
N GLN A 66 3.38 6.41 12.66
CA GLN A 66 4.30 7.46 13.12
C GLN A 66 5.34 7.77 12.05
N ILE A 67 5.88 6.74 11.38
CA ILE A 67 6.82 6.91 10.26
C ILE A 67 6.17 7.71 9.13
N LEU A 68 4.98 7.31 8.72
CA LEU A 68 4.26 7.98 7.64
C LEU A 68 3.78 9.38 8.01
N ARG A 69 3.60 9.69 9.30
CA ARG A 69 3.21 11.04 9.74
C ARG A 69 4.19 12.09 9.26
N GLN A 70 5.50 11.82 9.32
CA GLN A 70 6.52 12.77 8.84
C GLN A 70 6.41 13.01 7.33
N VAL A 71 6.10 11.96 6.55
CA VAL A 71 5.86 12.10 5.11
C VAL A 71 4.65 13.00 4.86
N PHE A 72 3.56 12.79 5.60
CA PHE A 72 2.31 13.55 5.43
C PHE A 72 2.36 14.99 5.95
N GLU A 73 3.21 15.25 6.96
CA GLU A 73 3.47 16.60 7.47
C GLU A 73 4.34 17.39 6.48
N SER A 74 5.30 16.74 5.83
CA SER A 74 6.22 17.40 4.89
C SER A 74 5.57 17.66 3.53
N ASP A 75 4.73 16.73 3.05
CA ASP A 75 4.01 16.84 1.78
C ASP A 75 2.51 16.58 1.98
N PRO A 76 1.72 17.60 2.36
CA PRO A 76 0.30 17.43 2.67
C PRO A 76 -0.51 16.82 1.53
N ALA A 77 -1.38 15.88 1.89
CA ALA A 77 -2.12 15.07 0.92
C ALA A 77 -3.05 15.86 0.02
N ASP A 78 -3.65 16.93 0.53
CA ASP A 78 -4.52 17.79 -0.26
C ASP A 78 -3.72 18.51 -1.35
N ASP A 79 -2.51 18.98 -1.05
CA ASP A 79 -1.62 19.62 -2.02
C ASP A 79 -1.21 18.62 -3.11
N VAL A 80 -0.74 17.44 -2.71
CA VAL A 80 -0.38 16.35 -3.63
C VAL A 80 -1.54 16.02 -4.56
N LYS A 81 -2.73 15.77 -4.00
CA LYS A 81 -3.94 15.40 -4.76
C LYS A 81 -4.40 16.51 -5.68
N ASN A 82 -4.43 17.76 -5.20
CA ASN A 82 -4.89 18.90 -5.98
C ASN A 82 -3.98 19.10 -7.19
N THR A 83 -2.65 19.11 -7.00
CA THR A 83 -1.67 19.25 -8.07
C THR A 83 -1.82 18.15 -9.12
N ILE A 84 -1.82 16.88 -8.72
CA ILE A 84 -1.85 15.78 -9.71
C ILE A 84 -3.22 15.64 -10.41
N ASN A 85 -4.32 16.05 -9.76
CA ASN A 85 -5.64 16.09 -10.38
C ASN A 85 -5.78 17.25 -11.39
N ASN A 86 -5.00 18.31 -11.24
CA ASN A 86 -4.88 19.39 -12.24
C ASN A 86 -4.00 18.98 -13.43
N GLY A 87 -3.49 17.75 -13.45
CA GLY A 87 -2.66 17.24 -14.53
C GLY A 87 -1.19 17.62 -14.41
N GLU A 88 -0.76 18.21 -13.30
CA GLU A 88 0.63 18.58 -13.03
C GLU A 88 1.41 17.43 -12.36
N VAL A 89 2.73 17.56 -12.28
CA VAL A 89 3.58 16.67 -11.45
C VAL A 89 3.78 17.40 -10.12
N TYR A 90 3.41 16.75 -9.03
CA TYR A 90 3.77 17.23 -7.70
C TYR A 90 5.21 16.83 -7.40
N VAL A 91 6.01 17.80 -6.95
CA VAL A 91 7.40 17.58 -6.52
C VAL A 91 7.55 18.27 -5.17
N GLY A 92 7.54 17.46 -4.13
CA GLY A 92 7.70 17.89 -2.74
C GLY A 92 9.05 17.48 -2.17
N SER A 93 9.13 17.54 -0.86
CA SER A 93 10.34 17.22 -0.09
C SER A 93 10.61 15.72 0.02
N ARG A 94 9.56 14.92 0.21
CA ARG A 94 9.59 13.46 0.35
C ARG A 94 8.73 12.75 -0.67
N VAL A 95 7.84 13.45 -1.37
CA VAL A 95 6.89 12.87 -2.33
C VAL A 95 7.04 13.51 -3.71
N VAL A 96 7.15 12.67 -4.73
CA VAL A 96 6.88 13.02 -6.12
C VAL A 96 5.66 12.24 -6.58
N ALA A 97 4.71 12.89 -7.24
CA ALA A 97 3.48 12.23 -7.67
C ALA A 97 3.00 12.76 -9.03
N ALA A 98 2.38 11.88 -9.82
CA ALA A 98 1.71 12.28 -11.05
C ALA A 98 0.55 11.35 -11.40
N LYS A 99 -0.39 11.86 -12.19
CA LYS A 99 -1.40 11.08 -12.90
C LYS A 99 -1.04 10.92 -14.36
N VAL A 100 -1.68 9.97 -15.03
CA VAL A 100 -1.64 9.90 -16.49
C VAL A 100 -2.15 11.22 -17.07
N LEU A 101 -1.36 11.83 -17.96
CA LEU A 101 -1.75 13.01 -18.71
C LEU A 101 -2.16 12.60 -20.11
N ARG A 102 -3.38 12.95 -20.52
CA ARG A 102 -3.85 12.70 -21.88
C ARG A 102 -3.63 13.96 -22.71
N LEU A 103 -2.82 13.83 -23.76
CA LEU A 103 -2.54 14.85 -24.75
C LEU A 103 -3.15 14.44 -26.09
N GLU A 104 -3.27 15.38 -27.02
CA GLU A 104 -3.79 15.10 -28.37
C GLU A 104 -2.91 14.07 -29.12
N SER A 105 -1.59 14.10 -28.89
CA SER A 105 -0.63 13.18 -29.49
C SER A 105 -0.43 11.86 -28.73
N GLY A 106 -1.28 11.56 -27.75
CA GLY A 106 -1.21 10.33 -26.93
C GLY A 106 -1.14 10.60 -25.42
N SER A 107 -0.84 9.56 -24.65
CA SER A 107 -0.75 9.66 -23.18
C SER A 107 0.69 9.70 -22.67
N ASP A 108 0.93 10.53 -21.67
CA ASP A 108 2.10 10.42 -20.80
C ASP A 108 1.71 9.63 -19.56
N HIS A 109 2.40 8.50 -19.39
CA HIS A 109 2.10 7.56 -18.33
C HIS A 109 2.55 8.12 -16.99
N ALA A 110 1.83 7.79 -15.92
CA ALA A 110 2.08 8.35 -14.60
C ALA A 110 3.50 8.01 -14.11
N GLU A 111 3.93 6.76 -14.29
CA GLU A 111 5.25 6.27 -13.91
C GLU A 111 6.37 7.02 -14.64
N ALA A 112 6.23 7.33 -15.93
CA ALA A 112 7.24 8.08 -16.67
C ALA A 112 7.39 9.52 -16.16
N ARG A 113 6.26 10.16 -15.80
CA ARG A 113 6.24 11.52 -15.26
C ARG A 113 6.87 11.62 -13.86
N VAL A 114 6.72 10.57 -13.05
CA VAL A 114 7.36 10.48 -11.73
C VAL A 114 8.84 10.12 -11.87
N ALA A 115 9.17 9.13 -12.72
CA ALA A 115 10.53 8.67 -12.93
C ALA A 115 11.46 9.80 -13.40
N SER A 116 11.02 10.64 -14.35
CA SER A 116 11.79 11.79 -14.83
C SER A 116 12.11 12.84 -13.75
N SER A 117 11.44 12.77 -12.60
CA SER A 117 11.59 13.69 -11.47
C SER A 117 12.34 13.04 -10.28
N LEU A 118 12.79 11.78 -10.40
CA LEU A 118 13.49 11.08 -9.31
C LEU A 118 14.81 11.72 -8.90
N ALA A 119 15.50 12.38 -9.84
CA ALA A 119 16.71 13.16 -9.56
C ALA A 119 16.47 14.32 -8.56
N HIS A 120 15.23 14.64 -8.23
CA HIS A 120 14.92 15.56 -7.14
C HIS A 120 15.39 15.01 -5.78
N PHE A 121 15.30 13.69 -5.57
CA PHE A 121 15.71 13.05 -4.31
C PHE A 121 17.23 12.84 -4.18
N THR A 122 17.98 12.86 -5.28
CA THR A 122 19.44 12.65 -5.24
C THR A 122 20.19 13.82 -4.61
N GLN A 123 19.52 14.95 -4.35
CA GLN A 123 20.09 16.10 -3.63
C GLN A 123 19.95 15.97 -2.10
N SER A 124 19.08 15.06 -1.62
CA SER A 124 18.70 14.92 -0.21
C SER A 124 18.98 13.52 0.32
N LEU A 125 20.10 12.91 -0.10
CA LEU A 125 20.50 11.54 0.23
C LEU A 125 20.59 11.30 1.73
N ASN A 126 19.45 10.99 2.35
CA ASN A 126 19.38 10.25 3.59
C ASN A 126 19.45 8.79 3.17
N ASP A 127 20.67 8.29 3.04
CA ASP A 127 21.03 6.90 2.69
C ASP A 127 20.34 5.81 3.53
N ASN A 128 19.76 6.21 4.66
CA ASN A 128 18.99 5.33 5.53
C ASN A 128 17.53 5.20 5.10
N ASP A 129 16.89 6.19 4.49
CA ASP A 129 15.45 6.13 4.14
C ASP A 129 15.13 5.03 3.11
N LEU A 130 13.90 4.49 3.16
CA LEU A 130 13.35 3.64 2.11
C LEU A 130 12.79 4.51 0.96
N LEU A 131 13.36 4.37 -0.24
CA LEU A 131 12.76 4.96 -1.44
C LEU A 131 11.76 4.01 -2.10
N LEU A 132 10.48 4.34 -1.97
CA LEU A 132 9.38 3.57 -2.55
C LEU A 132 8.89 4.20 -3.86
N PHE A 133 8.97 3.47 -4.97
CA PHE A 133 8.35 3.83 -6.24
C PHE A 133 7.07 3.03 -6.46
N TYR A 134 5.92 3.66 -6.22
CA TYR A 134 4.61 3.04 -6.44
C TYR A 134 4.02 3.40 -7.81
N VAL A 135 3.44 2.42 -8.49
CA VAL A 135 2.66 2.61 -9.72
C VAL A 135 1.33 1.88 -9.61
N TYR A 136 0.24 2.54 -10.00
CA TYR A 136 -1.08 1.91 -9.94
C TYR A 136 -1.16 0.62 -10.78
N ALA A 137 -0.61 0.65 -12.00
CA ALA A 137 -0.53 -0.50 -12.90
C ALA A 137 0.92 -0.79 -13.29
N SER A 138 1.25 -2.04 -13.60
CA SER A 138 2.59 -2.46 -14.01
C SER A 138 3.06 -1.65 -15.24
N PRO A 139 4.34 -1.27 -15.33
CA PRO A 139 4.84 -0.58 -16.53
C PRO A 139 4.55 -1.37 -17.81
N CYS A 140 4.02 -0.69 -18.83
CA CYS A 140 3.68 -1.33 -20.10
C CYS A 140 4.92 -1.86 -20.85
N ALA A 141 4.74 -2.98 -21.56
CA ALA A 141 5.81 -3.67 -22.30
C ALA A 141 6.21 -2.91 -23.58
N GLU A 142 5.27 -2.18 -24.17
CA GLU A 142 5.38 -1.58 -25.49
C GLU A 142 6.10 -0.23 -25.46
N LYS A 143 6.26 0.36 -24.27
CA LYS A 143 6.77 1.74 -24.12
C LYS A 143 7.57 1.98 -22.86
N CYS A 144 7.05 1.63 -21.68
CA CYS A 144 7.68 2.00 -20.42
C CYS A 144 8.91 1.14 -20.12
N THR A 145 8.86 -0.15 -20.47
CA THR A 145 9.96 -1.10 -20.28
C THR A 145 10.62 -1.53 -21.59
N LEU A 146 10.18 -0.97 -22.72
CA LEU A 146 10.79 -1.23 -24.02
C LEU A 146 12.12 -0.48 -24.13
N GLN A 147 13.22 -1.22 -24.19
CA GLN A 147 14.56 -0.64 -24.40
C GLN A 147 14.60 0.20 -25.68
N GLY A 148 15.26 1.36 -25.61
CA GLY A 148 15.40 2.29 -26.73
C GLY A 148 14.14 3.11 -27.05
N HIS A 149 12.98 2.83 -26.45
CA HIS A 149 11.81 3.68 -26.64
C HIS A 149 12.01 5.03 -25.94
N ARG A 150 11.83 6.15 -26.63
CA ARG A 150 12.09 7.52 -26.10
C ARG A 150 11.33 7.92 -24.83
N LYS A 151 10.30 7.17 -24.44
CA LYS A 151 9.48 7.36 -23.23
C LYS A 151 9.55 6.16 -22.28
N ASN A 152 10.60 5.34 -22.41
CA ASN A 152 10.88 4.29 -21.44
C ASN A 152 11.32 4.91 -20.11
N ILE A 153 11.16 4.17 -19.02
CA ILE A 153 11.48 4.65 -17.67
C ILE A 153 12.75 4.01 -17.10
N LEU A 154 13.33 3.01 -17.79
CA LEU A 154 14.33 2.10 -17.24
C LEU A 154 15.57 2.84 -16.71
N GLN A 155 16.04 3.85 -17.43
CA GLN A 155 17.18 4.65 -16.99
C GLN A 155 16.86 5.46 -15.73
N ASP A 156 15.70 6.10 -15.70
CA ASP A 156 15.29 6.99 -14.61
C ASP A 156 14.99 6.19 -13.33
N VAL A 157 14.28 5.06 -13.44
CA VAL A 157 14.02 4.19 -12.28
C VAL A 157 15.28 3.45 -11.81
N GLY A 158 16.31 3.36 -12.66
CA GLY A 158 17.63 2.85 -12.24
C GLY A 158 18.28 3.69 -11.14
N LEU A 159 17.87 4.96 -10.97
CA LEU A 159 18.31 5.80 -9.86
C LEU A 159 17.90 5.23 -8.49
N LEU A 160 16.89 4.35 -8.42
CA LEU A 160 16.50 3.66 -7.18
C LEU A 160 17.65 2.83 -6.59
N GLN A 161 18.53 2.27 -7.43
CA GLN A 161 19.67 1.46 -6.97
C GLN A 161 20.72 2.27 -6.19
N GLN A 162 20.64 3.59 -6.21
CA GLN A 162 21.52 4.45 -5.40
C GLN A 162 21.10 4.49 -3.93
N TRP A 163 19.93 3.94 -3.59
CA TRP A 163 19.39 3.93 -2.23
C TRP A 163 19.58 2.55 -1.62
N THR A 164 20.08 2.51 -0.38
CA THR A 164 20.30 1.28 0.39
C THR A 164 19.02 0.46 0.49
N HIS A 165 17.91 1.13 0.81
CA HIS A 165 16.59 0.54 0.87
C HIS A 165 15.72 1.15 -0.22
N HIS A 166 15.27 0.33 -1.17
CA HIS A 166 14.36 0.78 -2.22
C HIS A 166 13.39 -0.32 -2.60
N ALA A 167 12.23 0.07 -3.12
CA ALA A 167 11.23 -0.86 -3.63
C ALA A 167 10.46 -0.25 -4.79
N PHE A 168 10.31 -1.01 -5.88
CA PHE A 168 9.38 -0.73 -6.95
C PHE A 168 8.12 -1.56 -6.75
N VAL A 169 6.97 -0.89 -6.62
CA VAL A 169 5.69 -1.52 -6.29
C VAL A 169 4.66 -1.22 -7.36
N PHE A 170 3.90 -2.23 -7.79
CA PHE A 170 2.69 -2.01 -8.56
C PHE A 170 1.48 -2.78 -8.02
N SER A 171 0.26 -2.30 -8.27
CA SER A 171 -0.95 -2.97 -7.77
C SER A 171 -1.66 -3.81 -8.82
N LYS A 172 -1.81 -3.29 -10.03
CA LYS A 172 -2.55 -3.93 -11.13
C LYS A 172 -1.62 -4.33 -12.26
N ILE A 173 -2.01 -5.31 -13.05
CA ILE A 173 -1.34 -5.58 -14.32
C ILE A 173 -1.89 -4.62 -15.35
N PHE A 174 -0.99 -3.95 -16.08
CA PHE A 174 -1.41 -3.05 -17.13
C PHE A 174 -2.00 -3.83 -18.31
N THR A 175 -3.20 -3.43 -18.68
CA THR A 175 -3.90 -3.90 -19.88
C THR A 175 -4.06 -2.70 -20.81
N SER A 176 -3.59 -2.84 -22.05
CA SER A 176 -3.74 -1.76 -23.03
C SER A 176 -5.21 -1.59 -23.40
N THR A 177 -5.66 -0.34 -23.48
CA THR A 177 -6.99 -0.01 -23.99
C THR A 177 -7.11 -0.13 -25.51
N SER A 178 -6.00 -0.36 -26.24
CA SER A 178 -5.99 -0.47 -27.71
C SER A 178 -6.50 -1.81 -28.23
N GLY A 179 -6.98 -2.71 -27.37
CA GLY A 179 -7.44 -4.06 -27.75
C GLY A 179 -6.31 -5.08 -27.92
N PHE A 180 -5.05 -4.65 -27.86
CA PHE A 180 -3.90 -5.55 -27.79
C PHE A 180 -3.63 -5.92 -26.34
N THR A 181 -3.92 -7.16 -25.98
CA THR A 181 -3.51 -7.71 -24.69
C THR A 181 -2.08 -8.19 -24.81
N ASN A 182 -1.20 -7.71 -23.93
CA ASN A 182 0.16 -8.23 -23.84
C ASN A 182 0.12 -9.74 -23.56
N THR A 183 0.93 -10.49 -24.27
CA THR A 183 1.14 -11.91 -23.96
C THR A 183 1.83 -12.04 -22.60
N GLN A 184 1.70 -13.20 -21.97
CA GLN A 184 2.40 -13.48 -20.73
C GLN A 184 3.92 -13.29 -20.88
N ASP A 185 4.49 -13.69 -22.02
CA ASP A 185 5.91 -13.52 -22.32
C ASP A 185 6.32 -12.05 -22.43
N GLN A 186 5.46 -11.20 -23.00
CA GLN A 186 5.69 -9.75 -23.06
C GLN A 186 5.68 -9.13 -21.65
N LEU A 187 4.73 -9.54 -20.80
CA LEU A 187 4.67 -9.09 -19.41
C LEU A 187 5.88 -9.56 -18.59
N GLN A 188 6.30 -10.81 -18.79
CA GLN A 188 7.51 -11.34 -18.15
C GLN A 188 8.76 -10.59 -18.65
N GLY A 189 8.89 -10.35 -19.95
CA GLY A 189 9.98 -9.58 -20.53
C GLY A 189 10.05 -8.15 -19.97
N ALA A 190 8.89 -7.48 -19.86
CA ALA A 190 8.76 -6.16 -19.27
C ALA A 190 9.23 -6.14 -17.80
N LEU A 191 8.81 -7.13 -17.00
CA LEU A 191 9.25 -7.25 -15.62
C LEU A 191 10.74 -7.56 -15.53
N ARG A 192 11.31 -8.44 -16.36
CA ARG A 192 12.76 -8.70 -16.38
C ARG A 192 13.56 -7.43 -16.67
N ALA A 193 13.12 -6.64 -17.65
CA ALA A 193 13.76 -5.37 -17.98
C ALA A 193 13.69 -4.40 -16.79
N LEU A 194 12.53 -4.33 -16.11
CA LEU A 194 12.36 -3.53 -14.90
C LEU A 194 13.28 -4.03 -13.76
N GLY A 195 13.26 -5.32 -13.45
CA GLY A 195 14.09 -5.92 -12.40
C GLY A 195 15.59 -5.79 -12.67
N ALA A 196 16.02 -5.81 -13.94
CA ALA A 196 17.40 -5.48 -14.31
C ALA A 196 17.75 -4.01 -14.01
N ALA A 197 16.80 -3.08 -14.18
CA ALA A 197 17.01 -1.67 -13.91
C ALA A 197 16.97 -1.32 -12.42
N VAL A 198 16.08 -1.95 -11.63
CA VAL A 198 15.83 -1.56 -10.23
C VAL A 198 16.29 -2.58 -9.19
N GLY A 199 16.84 -3.72 -9.62
CA GLY A 199 17.11 -4.86 -8.73
C GLY A 199 15.91 -5.81 -8.65
N GLN A 200 16.16 -7.10 -8.83
CA GLN A 200 15.09 -8.13 -8.89
C GLN A 200 14.38 -8.28 -7.54
N ASP A 201 15.14 -8.25 -6.45
CA ASP A 201 14.63 -8.40 -5.08
C ASP A 201 13.82 -7.17 -4.61
N SER A 202 13.83 -6.09 -5.39
CA SER A 202 13.17 -4.82 -5.10
C SER A 202 11.85 -4.65 -5.84
N VAL A 203 11.39 -5.61 -6.64
CA VAL A 203 10.13 -5.50 -7.41
C VAL A 203 9.02 -6.29 -6.75
N PHE A 204 7.94 -5.61 -6.37
CA PHE A 204 6.80 -6.20 -5.68
C PHE A 204 5.48 -5.88 -6.36
N ARG A 205 4.54 -6.83 -6.26
CA ARG A 205 3.13 -6.58 -6.55
C ARG A 205 2.33 -6.53 -5.25
N CYS A 206 1.61 -5.43 -5.03
CA CYS A 206 0.73 -5.23 -3.88
C CYS A 206 -0.73 -5.07 -4.32
N ASP A 207 -1.53 -6.13 -4.21
CA ASP A 207 -2.96 -6.12 -4.55
C ASP A 207 -3.81 -6.57 -3.36
N GLY A 208 -4.42 -5.61 -2.68
CA GLY A 208 -5.17 -5.83 -1.44
C GLY A 208 -4.27 -5.76 -0.21
N PRO A 209 -4.36 -6.73 0.73
CA PRO A 209 -3.64 -6.63 2.00
C PRO A 209 -2.16 -7.03 1.92
N GLU A 210 -1.76 -7.72 0.85
CA GLU A 210 -0.46 -8.40 0.73
C GLU A 210 0.38 -7.82 -0.43
N CYS A 211 1.68 -7.76 -0.18
CA CYS A 211 2.72 -7.53 -1.17
C CYS A 211 3.52 -8.81 -1.36
N VAL A 212 3.80 -9.15 -2.62
CA VAL A 212 4.56 -10.35 -2.98
C VAL A 212 5.70 -9.91 -3.92
N GLY A 213 6.91 -10.41 -3.66
CA GLY A 213 8.05 -10.20 -4.55
C GLY A 213 7.81 -10.86 -5.89
N CYS A 214 8.17 -10.17 -6.98
CA CYS A 214 7.93 -10.67 -8.32
C CYS A 214 8.99 -11.64 -8.81
N PHE A 215 10.15 -11.67 -8.16
CA PHE A 215 11.26 -12.54 -8.51
C PHE A 215 11.51 -13.52 -7.37
N SER A 216 11.78 -14.77 -7.74
CA SER A 216 12.30 -15.81 -6.86
C SER A 216 13.65 -16.30 -7.39
N ASP A 217 14.34 -17.13 -6.60
CA ASP A 217 15.62 -17.74 -6.98
C ASP A 217 15.61 -18.24 -8.43
N ASN A 218 16.68 -17.93 -9.17
CA ASN A 218 16.84 -18.17 -10.61
C ASN A 218 16.04 -17.24 -11.55
N GLN A 219 15.73 -16.01 -11.14
CA GLN A 219 15.07 -14.99 -11.98
C GLN A 219 13.68 -15.41 -12.47
N HIS A 220 13.06 -16.38 -11.80
CA HIS A 220 11.72 -16.83 -12.13
C HIS A 220 10.71 -15.77 -11.69
N ILE A 221 9.79 -15.41 -12.60
CA ILE A 221 8.78 -14.39 -12.32
C ILE A 221 7.54 -15.08 -11.75
N ALA A 222 7.14 -14.66 -10.55
CA ALA A 222 5.94 -15.16 -9.90
C ALA A 222 4.71 -14.95 -10.82
N PRO A 223 3.88 -15.98 -11.07
CA PRO A 223 2.68 -15.86 -11.91
C PRO A 223 1.74 -14.73 -11.48
N TYR A 224 1.67 -14.50 -10.16
CA TYR A 224 0.93 -13.40 -9.57
C TYR A 224 1.36 -12.02 -10.07
N CYS A 225 2.59 -11.83 -10.54
CA CYS A 225 3.04 -10.54 -11.08
C CYS A 225 2.67 -10.32 -12.56
N VAL A 226 2.20 -11.34 -13.26
CA VAL A 226 1.85 -11.28 -14.70
C VAL A 226 0.44 -11.74 -15.03
N SER A 227 -0.31 -12.28 -14.07
CA SER A 227 -1.73 -12.62 -14.21
C SER A 227 -2.55 -12.29 -12.97
N ASP A 228 -3.80 -11.86 -13.17
CA ASP A 228 -4.80 -11.71 -12.10
C ASP A 228 -5.49 -13.03 -11.77
N GLN A 229 -5.42 -14.03 -12.67
CA GLN A 229 -6.19 -15.27 -12.54
C GLN A 229 -5.72 -16.13 -11.36
N THR A 230 -4.42 -16.11 -11.04
CA THR A 230 -3.86 -16.93 -9.95
C THR A 230 -4.37 -16.50 -8.57
N GLN A 231 -4.88 -15.27 -8.42
CA GLN A 231 -5.51 -14.83 -7.17
C GLN A 231 -6.89 -15.47 -6.98
N THR A 232 -7.57 -15.85 -8.06
CA THR A 232 -8.91 -16.45 -8.02
C THR A 232 -8.84 -17.88 -7.51
N ASP A 233 -7.89 -18.68 -8.00
CA ASP A 233 -7.73 -20.07 -7.56
C ASP A 233 -7.25 -20.15 -6.11
N THR A 234 -6.29 -19.33 -5.70
CA THR A 234 -5.81 -19.35 -4.31
C THR A 234 -6.82 -18.75 -3.33
N ARG A 235 -7.53 -17.66 -3.67
CA ARG A 235 -8.59 -17.12 -2.79
C ARG A 235 -9.81 -18.02 -2.72
N GLN A 236 -10.20 -18.68 -3.81
CA GLN A 236 -11.27 -19.68 -3.77
C GLN A 236 -10.86 -20.86 -2.89
N VAL A 237 -9.66 -21.42 -3.09
CA VAL A 237 -9.17 -22.54 -2.27
C VAL A 237 -9.04 -22.14 -0.78
N ILE A 238 -8.50 -20.97 -0.45
CA ILE A 238 -8.41 -20.51 0.96
C ILE A 238 -9.80 -20.23 1.55
N SER A 239 -10.72 -19.62 0.78
CA SER A 239 -12.10 -19.38 1.25
C SER A 239 -12.84 -20.70 1.48
N SER A 240 -12.66 -21.68 0.59
CA SER A 240 -13.19 -23.04 0.73
C SER A 240 -12.59 -23.79 1.92
N LEU A 241 -11.29 -23.62 2.19
CA LEU A 241 -10.62 -24.21 3.35
C LEU A 241 -11.05 -23.56 4.68
N GLN A 242 -11.25 -22.23 4.72
CA GLN A 242 -11.76 -21.54 5.91
C GLN A 242 -13.23 -21.85 6.19
N GLN A 243 -14.08 -21.96 5.16
CA GLN A 243 -15.46 -22.43 5.32
C GLN A 243 -15.52 -23.91 5.71
N GLY A 244 -14.69 -24.77 5.10
CA GLY A 244 -14.64 -26.19 5.44
C GLY A 244 -14.14 -26.45 6.86
N SER A 245 -13.13 -25.71 7.32
CA SER A 245 -12.59 -25.85 8.68
C SER A 245 -13.56 -25.36 9.75
N SER A 246 -14.22 -24.21 9.53
CA SER A 246 -15.22 -23.68 10.47
C SER A 246 -16.50 -24.53 10.52
N GLN A 247 -16.99 -25.02 9.37
CA GLN A 247 -18.16 -25.89 9.33
C GLN A 247 -17.86 -27.29 9.86
N GLY A 248 -16.70 -27.87 9.53
CA GLY A 248 -16.30 -29.20 10.00
C GLY A 248 -16.08 -29.27 11.52
N LEU A 249 -15.41 -28.27 12.10
CA LEU A 249 -15.23 -28.19 13.56
C LEU A 249 -16.56 -27.99 14.28
N THR A 250 -17.44 -27.11 13.77
CA THR A 250 -18.73 -26.85 14.41
C THR A 250 -19.66 -28.06 14.34
N GLN A 251 -19.72 -28.74 13.18
CA GLN A 251 -20.54 -29.94 13.02
C GLN A 251 -20.00 -31.12 13.84
N GLY A 252 -18.68 -31.31 13.86
CA GLY A 252 -18.04 -32.37 14.66
C GLY A 252 -18.24 -32.20 16.17
N LEU A 253 -18.08 -30.98 16.70
CA LEU A 253 -18.33 -30.70 18.11
C LEU A 253 -19.80 -30.86 18.48
N THR A 254 -20.72 -30.39 17.63
CA THR A 254 -22.17 -30.47 17.92
C THR A 254 -22.66 -31.92 17.89
N GLN A 255 -22.22 -32.72 16.91
CA GLN A 255 -22.58 -34.14 16.84
C GLN A 255 -21.91 -34.97 17.94
N GLY A 256 -20.63 -34.71 18.24
CA GLY A 256 -19.90 -35.43 19.30
C GLY A 256 -20.48 -35.18 20.69
N LEU A 257 -20.79 -33.92 21.03
CA LEU A 257 -21.39 -33.58 22.33
C LEU A 257 -22.82 -34.09 22.45
N SER A 258 -23.66 -33.95 21.42
CA SER A 258 -25.05 -34.42 21.50
C SER A 258 -25.13 -35.95 21.63
N GLN A 259 -24.29 -36.70 20.92
CA GLN A 259 -24.29 -38.16 20.99
C GLN A 259 -23.69 -38.66 22.32
N GLY A 260 -22.60 -38.06 22.78
CA GLY A 260 -21.96 -38.42 24.04
C GLY A 260 -22.82 -38.12 25.28
N LEU A 261 -23.48 -36.95 25.31
CA LEU A 261 -24.33 -36.58 26.44
C LEU A 261 -25.62 -37.41 26.51
N THR A 262 -26.20 -37.74 25.36
CA THR A 262 -27.44 -38.54 25.30
C THR A 262 -27.18 -39.97 25.75
N GLN A 263 -26.09 -40.59 25.32
CA GLN A 263 -25.73 -41.95 25.75
C GLN A 263 -25.31 -42.00 27.23
N GLY A 264 -24.65 -40.97 27.75
CA GLY A 264 -24.25 -40.91 29.16
C GLY A 264 -25.43 -40.77 30.13
N LEU A 265 -26.49 -40.06 29.75
CA LEU A 265 -27.63 -39.79 30.64
C LEU A 265 -28.67 -40.91 30.66
N THR A 266 -28.83 -41.68 29.57
CA THR A 266 -29.80 -42.79 29.54
C THR A 266 -29.34 -44.03 30.29
N SER A 267 -28.04 -44.21 30.52
CA SER A 267 -27.50 -45.40 31.19
C SER A 267 -27.25 -45.22 32.69
N GLY A 268 -27.47 -44.02 33.26
CA GLY A 268 -27.01 -43.68 34.61
C GLY A 268 -28.06 -43.56 35.72
N ARG A 269 -29.36 -43.81 35.47
CA ARG A 269 -30.40 -43.51 36.48
C ARG A 269 -31.49 -44.58 36.57
N GLY A 270 -31.08 -45.76 37.00
CA GLY A 270 -32.00 -46.77 37.54
C GLY A 270 -31.98 -46.74 39.07
N GLN A 271 -33.16 -46.88 39.67
CA GLN A 271 -33.45 -47.05 41.11
C GLN A 271 -33.42 -45.79 41.97
N ASP A 272 -34.59 -45.21 42.25
CA ASP A 272 -35.15 -45.40 43.60
C ASP A 272 -36.66 -45.10 43.68
N SER A 273 -37.25 -45.80 44.64
CA SER A 273 -38.63 -46.02 45.07
C SER A 273 -39.67 -44.86 45.05
N GLY A 274 -40.91 -45.23 44.70
CA GLY A 274 -42.08 -44.37 44.70
C GLY A 274 -42.78 -44.25 46.06
N SER A 275 -43.37 -43.08 46.32
CA SER A 275 -44.33 -42.88 47.40
C SER A 275 -45.40 -41.84 47.03
N ARG A 276 -46.57 -42.05 47.64
CA ARG A 276 -47.93 -41.53 47.37
C ARG A 276 -48.10 -40.00 47.37
N GLY A 277 -49.04 -39.53 46.54
CA GLY A 277 -50.29 -38.93 47.05
C GLY A 277 -50.44 -37.40 47.03
N GLY A 278 -51.28 -36.91 46.11
CA GLY A 278 -52.48 -36.12 46.41
C GLY A 278 -52.38 -34.65 46.84
N GLY A 279 -52.89 -33.75 45.97
CA GLY A 279 -53.96 -32.81 46.34
C GLY A 279 -53.61 -31.35 46.68
N GLY A 280 -54.06 -30.43 45.81
CA GLY A 280 -54.97 -29.35 46.23
C GLY A 280 -54.43 -27.92 46.44
N GLY A 281 -55.18 -26.94 45.89
CA GLY A 281 -55.19 -25.51 46.25
C GLY A 281 -54.31 -24.66 45.34
N GLY A 282 -54.82 -23.74 44.50
CA GLY A 282 -55.77 -22.65 44.76
C GLY A 282 -54.99 -21.34 44.54
N GLY A 283 -55.40 -20.31 43.80
CA GLY A 283 -56.68 -19.93 43.24
C GLY A 283 -56.82 -18.41 43.44
N GLY A 284 -56.83 -17.64 42.34
CA GLY A 284 -57.31 -16.24 42.27
C GLY A 284 -56.44 -15.18 42.96
N GLY A 285 -56.31 -13.94 42.49
CA GLY A 285 -57.07 -13.23 41.46
C GLY A 285 -57.29 -11.79 41.92
N PHE A 286 -56.90 -10.83 41.06
CA PHE A 286 -57.45 -9.46 40.95
C PHE A 286 -57.18 -8.43 42.07
N PRO A 287 -57.45 -7.12 41.85
CA PRO A 287 -56.92 -6.27 40.79
C PRO A 287 -56.51 -4.85 41.29
N CYS A 288 -55.99 -4.06 40.35
CA CYS A 288 -55.57 -2.66 40.48
C CYS A 288 -56.66 -1.66 40.95
N ARG A 289 -56.26 -0.70 41.80
CA ARG A 289 -56.76 0.70 41.85
C ARG A 289 -55.58 1.63 42.20
N ARG A 290 -55.19 2.57 41.31
CA ARG A 290 -55.58 4.00 41.28
C ARG A 290 -55.24 4.78 42.57
N LEU A 291 -54.21 5.65 42.52
CA LEU A 291 -54.33 7.13 42.56
C LEU A 291 -53.01 7.84 42.92
N ALA A 292 -52.62 8.76 42.04
CA ALA A 292 -52.10 10.12 42.26
C ALA A 292 -51.29 10.48 43.53
N ARG A 293 -50.13 11.14 43.29
CA ARG A 293 -49.71 12.47 43.84
C ARG A 293 -48.26 12.72 43.39
N ARG A 294 -47.97 13.82 42.67
CA ARG A 294 -47.70 15.21 43.10
C ARG A 294 -46.20 15.48 43.23
N ALA A 295 -45.79 16.53 42.52
CA ALA A 295 -44.43 17.03 42.31
C ALA A 295 -43.61 17.36 43.58
N LYS A 296 -42.28 17.24 43.48
CA LYS A 296 -41.31 18.29 43.85
C LYS A 296 -39.87 17.94 43.42
N ARG A 297 -39.29 18.91 42.69
CA ARG A 297 -37.93 19.51 42.83
C ARG A 297 -36.69 18.61 43.08
N SER A 298 -35.78 18.73 42.10
CA SER A 298 -34.43 19.31 42.20
C SER A 298 -33.22 18.43 42.56
N ILE A 299 -32.13 18.71 41.82
CA ILE A 299 -30.70 18.39 42.07
C ILE A 299 -30.42 16.90 41.79
N GLY A 300 -29.64 16.50 40.78
CA GLY A 300 -28.29 16.96 40.44
C GLY A 300 -27.33 15.83 40.82
N GLY A 301 -26.67 15.21 39.85
CA GLY A 301 -25.71 14.12 40.07
C GLY A 301 -25.88 13.00 39.06
N ASN A 302 -25.08 13.05 37.99
CA ASN A 302 -24.78 11.89 37.16
C ASN A 302 -23.74 11.08 37.91
N ASP A 303 -24.03 9.81 38.19
CA ASP A 303 -23.02 8.75 38.18
C ASP A 303 -23.72 7.42 37.88
N ASP A 304 -23.16 6.77 36.87
CA ASP A 304 -22.95 5.34 36.74
C ASP A 304 -24.12 4.35 36.68
N SER A 305 -24.02 3.59 35.58
CA SER A 305 -24.07 2.13 35.57
C SER A 305 -25.44 1.47 35.38
N ASP A 306 -25.50 0.84 34.21
CA ASP A 306 -25.68 -0.61 34.10
C ASP A 306 -27.08 -1.15 33.81
N SER A 307 -27.03 -2.13 32.91
CA SER A 307 -27.94 -3.25 32.72
C SER A 307 -29.34 -2.96 32.17
N GLY A 308 -29.71 -3.71 31.13
CA GLY A 308 -31.11 -3.81 30.74
C GLY A 308 -31.39 -4.34 29.34
N ILE A 309 -30.70 -5.39 28.90
CA ILE A 309 -31.20 -6.24 27.82
C ILE A 309 -32.51 -6.88 28.29
N CYS A 310 -33.61 -6.66 27.57
CA CYS A 310 -34.66 -7.66 27.37
C CYS A 310 -35.43 -7.37 26.08
N SER A 311 -35.16 -8.23 25.11
CA SER A 311 -35.82 -8.41 23.83
C SER A 311 -37.31 -8.72 23.99
N LEU A 312 -38.17 -8.08 23.18
CA LEU A 312 -39.39 -8.70 22.64
C LEU A 312 -39.73 -8.04 21.28
N SER A 313 -39.40 -8.75 20.19
CA SER A 313 -40.15 -8.68 18.92
C SER A 313 -41.37 -9.63 19.04
N PRO A 314 -42.30 -9.73 18.06
CA PRO A 314 -42.49 -8.97 16.82
C PRO A 314 -43.94 -8.46 16.66
N GLN A 315 -44.19 -7.56 15.70
CA GLN A 315 -45.40 -7.65 14.90
C GLN A 315 -45.30 -6.89 13.57
N ASN A 316 -45.75 -7.58 12.53
CA ASN A 316 -45.85 -7.19 11.14
C ASN A 316 -46.66 -5.89 10.95
N GLY A 317 -46.28 -5.10 9.95
CA GLY A 317 -47.05 -3.94 9.52
C GLY A 317 -46.51 -3.34 8.24
N SER A 318 -46.95 -3.90 7.11
CA SER A 318 -46.82 -3.34 5.77
C SER A 318 -47.39 -1.92 5.69
N SER A 319 -46.63 -0.95 5.20
CA SER A 319 -47.17 0.28 4.61
C SER A 319 -46.18 0.92 3.63
N GLU A 320 -46.52 0.74 2.38
CA GLU A 320 -46.19 1.50 1.18
C GLU A 320 -46.27 3.03 1.41
N VAL A 321 -45.18 3.78 1.19
CA VAL A 321 -45.23 5.23 0.96
C VAL A 321 -44.26 5.65 -0.13
N ARG A 322 -44.84 6.16 -1.21
CA ARG A 322 -44.22 6.87 -2.33
C ARG A 322 -43.57 8.17 -1.87
N ALA A 323 -42.37 8.48 -2.37
CA ALA A 323 -41.86 9.85 -2.39
C ALA A 323 -40.93 10.08 -3.59
N SER A 324 -41.51 10.47 -4.72
CA SER A 324 -40.80 11.02 -5.88
C SER A 324 -40.74 12.54 -5.78
N GLY A 325 -39.71 13.07 -5.12
CA GLY A 325 -39.43 14.50 -5.05
C GLY A 325 -38.47 14.97 -6.15
N ARG A 326 -39.00 15.30 -7.34
CA ARG A 326 -38.26 16.05 -8.38
C ARG A 326 -38.35 17.55 -8.10
N GLY A 327 -37.34 18.11 -7.44
CA GLY A 327 -37.15 19.56 -7.34
C GLY A 327 -36.31 20.09 -8.50
N LYS A 328 -36.95 20.73 -9.49
CA LYS A 328 -36.28 21.59 -10.47
C LYS A 328 -36.17 23.00 -9.89
N GLY A 329 -34.97 23.36 -9.45
CA GLY A 329 -34.60 24.73 -9.07
C GLY A 329 -34.08 25.52 -10.27
N VAL A 330 -34.51 26.77 -10.34
CA VAL A 330 -34.46 27.72 -11.45
C VAL A 330 -33.54 28.89 -11.09
N ARG A 331 -32.96 29.56 -12.11
CA ARG A 331 -32.27 30.88 -12.11
C ARG A 331 -30.96 30.92 -11.31
N GLY A 332 -29.89 31.58 -11.74
CA GLY A 332 -29.72 32.70 -12.66
C GLY A 332 -28.61 33.54 -12.06
N GLY A 333 -27.56 33.86 -12.82
CA GLY A 333 -26.42 34.60 -12.28
C GLY A 333 -25.58 35.17 -13.40
N LYS A 334 -25.84 36.45 -13.70
CA LYS A 334 -25.18 37.25 -14.73
C LYS A 334 -23.68 37.38 -14.44
N GLY A 335 -22.86 37.18 -15.49
CA GLY A 335 -21.43 37.43 -15.47
C GLY A 335 -21.12 38.91 -15.23
N VAL A 336 -20.24 39.16 -14.27
CA VAL A 336 -19.67 40.47 -13.98
C VAL A 336 -18.37 40.61 -14.77
N LYS A 337 -18.34 41.63 -15.63
CA LYS A 337 -17.15 42.11 -16.34
C LYS A 337 -16.18 42.77 -15.36
N GLY A 338 -14.90 42.41 -15.50
CA GLY A 338 -13.79 43.36 -15.46
C GLY A 338 -13.22 43.72 -14.09
N LYS A 339 -11.91 43.48 -13.94
CA LYS A 339 -10.93 44.54 -13.72
C LYS A 339 -9.52 43.98 -13.92
N LYS A 340 -8.85 44.47 -14.96
CA LYS A 340 -7.40 44.41 -15.15
C LYS A 340 -6.76 45.31 -14.08
N GLY A 341 -5.77 44.78 -13.36
CA GLY A 341 -4.96 45.52 -12.42
C GLY A 341 -3.54 44.96 -12.40
N VAL A 342 -2.77 45.24 -13.45
CA VAL A 342 -1.32 44.97 -13.48
C VAL A 342 -0.61 46.25 -13.01
N ARG A 343 -0.20 46.28 -11.74
CA ARG A 343 0.94 47.09 -11.26
C ARG A 343 2.16 46.17 -11.46
N GLY A 344 3.22 46.53 -12.19
CA GLY A 344 3.97 47.78 -12.08
C GLY A 344 5.29 47.48 -11.37
N GLY A 345 6.14 46.65 -11.96
CA GLY A 345 7.47 46.31 -11.44
C GLY A 345 8.57 47.02 -12.22
N LYS A 346 9.07 48.13 -11.65
CA LYS A 346 10.38 48.72 -11.96
C LYS A 346 11.45 47.68 -11.61
N GLY A 347 12.41 47.31 -12.46
CA GLY A 347 13.44 48.19 -13.00
C GLY A 347 14.68 48.10 -12.13
N VAL A 348 15.55 47.10 -12.35
CA VAL A 348 16.95 47.14 -11.90
C VAL A 348 17.84 46.61 -13.03
N LYS A 349 18.53 47.55 -13.68
CA LYS A 349 19.67 47.28 -14.58
C LYS A 349 20.91 47.11 -13.72
N GLY A 350 21.47 45.90 -13.68
CA GLY A 350 22.83 45.64 -13.21
C GLY A 350 23.72 45.31 -14.40
N LYS A 351 24.58 46.26 -14.79
CA LYS A 351 25.71 46.06 -15.70
C LYS A 351 26.94 45.78 -14.84
N GLU A 352 27.62 44.65 -15.02
CA GLU A 352 29.06 44.52 -14.70
C GLU A 352 29.65 43.31 -15.44
N ARG A 353 30.31 43.51 -16.58
CA ARG A 353 31.77 43.67 -16.81
C ARG A 353 32.63 42.43 -16.48
N ARG A 354 33.02 41.76 -17.58
CA ARG A 354 34.39 41.37 -17.99
C ARG A 354 35.35 40.76 -16.94
N ARG A 355 35.77 39.52 -17.20
CA ARG A 355 37.16 38.98 -17.24
C ARG A 355 37.03 37.58 -17.85
N GLY A 356 37.66 37.19 -18.96
CA GLY A 356 39.02 37.50 -19.41
C GLY A 356 39.96 36.43 -18.86
N GLY A 357 40.06 35.27 -19.53
CA GLY A 357 40.93 34.16 -19.14
C GLY A 357 41.29 33.28 -20.34
N LYS A 358 42.32 33.70 -21.08
CA LYS A 358 43.09 32.90 -22.03
C LYS A 358 44.13 32.07 -21.26
N GLY A 359 44.43 30.87 -21.72
CA GLY A 359 45.64 30.10 -21.37
C GLY A 359 45.29 28.66 -20.99
N GLY A 360 45.90 27.59 -21.51
CA GLY A 360 47.17 27.52 -22.20
C GLY A 360 47.26 26.34 -23.17
N LYS A 361 48.12 26.55 -24.17
CA LYS A 361 48.73 25.55 -25.04
C LYS A 361 49.97 25.00 -24.32
N GLY A 362 50.12 23.69 -24.26
CA GLY A 362 51.39 22.95 -24.16
C GLY A 362 51.17 21.59 -24.83
N ARG A 363 51.79 21.20 -25.96
CA ARG A 363 53.21 20.81 -26.16
C ARG A 363 53.65 19.78 -25.11
N LYS A 364 54.31 18.66 -25.40
CA LYS A 364 54.97 18.09 -26.60
C LYS A 364 55.59 16.75 -26.14
N GLU A 365 55.80 15.81 -27.06
CA GLU A 365 56.89 14.78 -27.05
C GLU A 365 56.93 13.78 -25.87
N GLY A 366 57.29 12.51 -26.00
CA GLY A 366 57.87 11.71 -27.07
C GLY A 366 58.31 10.35 -26.48
N GLU A 367 58.79 9.46 -27.36
CA GLU A 367 59.60 8.24 -27.14
C GLU A 367 58.94 7.03 -26.44
N GLU A 368 58.90 5.80 -27.00
CA GLU A 368 59.91 4.86 -27.57
C GLU A 368 60.24 3.71 -26.58
N GLY A 369 60.41 2.50 -27.13
CA GLY A 369 60.76 1.26 -26.40
C GLY A 369 59.74 0.14 -26.72
N LYS A 370 59.90 -0.69 -27.77
CA LYS A 370 60.85 -1.82 -27.90
C LYS A 370 60.95 -2.67 -26.63
N GLU A 371 60.17 -3.75 -26.58
CA GLU A 371 60.65 -5.14 -26.66
C GLU A 371 59.51 -6.07 -27.08
#